data_AF-A0A1Z9HCW7-F1
#
_entry.id   AF-A0A1Z9HCW7-F1
#
_cell.length_a   1.000
_cell.length_b   1.000
_cell.length_c   1.000
_cell.angle_alpha   90.00
_cell.angle_beta   90.00
_cell.angle_gamma   90.00
#
_symmetry.space_group_name_H-M   'P 1'
#
loop_
_entity.id
_entity.type
_entity.pdbx_description
1 polymer ?
#
loop_
_entity_poly.entity_id
_entity_poly.type
_entity_poly.pdbx_seq_one_letter_code
_entity_poly.pdbx_strand_id
1 'polypeptide(L)'
;MTKQFKDYLLEVQDGTADPDKVQDLADELELLATNDGDLYRRQYMPIIKNLMRKRAKGTYDHNLAIKLWRYLIDNVAKKEAGPMARVKFPGLIRNLAAKSIADMELGKMDNGEYDEVNLKIGA
;
A
#
# COMPACT_ATOMS: atom_id res chain seq x y z
N MET A 1 13.62 -11.89 23.60
CA MET A 1 14.64 -11.43 22.65
C MET A 1 13.90 -10.87 21.43
N THR A 2 14.06 -9.60 21.10
CA THR A 2 13.29 -8.95 20.03
C THR A 2 13.90 -9.35 18.68
N LYS A 3 13.16 -10.11 17.86
CA LYS A 3 13.61 -10.49 16.51
C LYS A 3 13.88 -9.24 15.68
N GLN A 4 15.04 -9.18 15.03
CA GLN A 4 15.41 -8.10 14.12
C GLN A 4 14.86 -8.37 12.72
N PHE A 5 14.69 -7.33 11.92
CA PHE A 5 14.12 -7.45 10.56
C PHE A 5 14.94 -8.38 9.64
N LYS A 6 16.27 -8.39 9.78
CA LYS A 6 17.13 -9.31 9.03
C LYS A 6 16.76 -10.76 9.33
N ASP A 7 16.38 -11.05 10.57
CA ASP A 7 16.02 -12.38 11.03
C ASP A 7 14.75 -12.84 10.33
N TYR A 8 13.73 -11.99 10.16
CA TYR A 8 12.53 -12.37 9.41
C TYR A 8 12.80 -12.64 7.92
N LEU A 9 13.67 -11.85 7.28
CA LEU A 9 14.01 -12.06 5.87
C LEU A 9 14.85 -13.32 5.65
N LEU A 10 15.86 -13.54 6.51
CA LEU A 10 16.63 -14.78 6.56
C LEU A 10 15.67 -15.94 6.80
N GLU A 11 14.78 -15.83 7.79
CA GLU A 11 13.87 -16.90 8.08
C GLU A 11 12.97 -17.26 6.87
N VAL A 12 12.43 -16.30 6.11
CA VAL A 12 11.60 -16.60 4.92
C VAL A 12 12.43 -17.26 3.82
N GLN A 13 13.64 -16.74 3.59
CA GLN A 13 14.52 -17.19 2.51
C GLN A 13 15.15 -18.56 2.80
N ASP A 14 15.35 -18.86 4.08
CA ASP A 14 15.92 -20.10 4.62
C ASP A 14 14.80 -21.15 4.89
N GLY A 15 13.54 -20.81 4.61
CA GLY A 15 12.37 -21.69 4.80
C GLY A 15 11.92 -21.89 6.24
N THR A 16 12.37 -21.04 7.17
CA THR A 16 12.08 -21.11 8.62
C THR A 16 11.06 -20.09 9.12
N ALA A 17 10.79 -19.01 8.38
CA ALA A 17 9.64 -18.15 8.63
C ALA A 17 8.49 -18.62 7.77
N ASP A 18 7.35 -18.69 8.44
CA ASP A 18 6.05 -18.99 7.87
C ASP A 18 5.67 -17.90 6.85
N PRO A 19 5.68 -18.20 5.54
CA PRO A 19 5.31 -17.24 4.48
C PRO A 19 3.91 -16.67 4.69
N ASP A 20 3.01 -17.47 5.28
CA ASP A 20 1.65 -17.07 5.58
C ASP A 20 1.65 -15.89 6.57
N LYS A 21 2.54 -15.88 7.58
CA LYS A 21 2.65 -14.76 8.52
C LYS A 21 3.13 -13.46 7.89
N VAL A 22 3.97 -13.53 6.86
CA VAL A 22 4.43 -12.34 6.13
C VAL A 22 3.29 -11.77 5.31
N GLN A 23 2.51 -12.64 4.67
CA GLN A 23 1.33 -12.26 3.92
C GLN A 23 0.24 -11.70 4.84
N ASP A 24 -0.06 -12.37 5.96
CA ASP A 24 -1.04 -11.93 6.97
C ASP A 24 -0.79 -10.49 7.44
N LEU A 25 0.47 -10.14 7.72
CA LEU A 25 0.84 -8.79 8.15
C LEU A 25 0.75 -7.75 7.01
N ALA A 26 0.93 -8.17 5.75
CA ALA A 26 0.74 -7.30 4.60
C ALA A 26 -0.75 -7.03 4.39
N ASP A 27 -1.57 -8.08 4.49
CA ASP A 27 -3.03 -8.02 4.40
C ASP A 27 -3.62 -7.19 5.55
N GLU A 28 -3.09 -7.31 6.77
CA GLU A 28 -3.45 -6.45 7.93
C GLU A 28 -3.24 -4.97 7.58
N LEU A 29 -2.10 -4.61 7.00
CA LEU A 29 -1.81 -3.21 6.64
C LEU A 29 -2.69 -2.70 5.51
N GLU A 30 -2.95 -3.53 4.50
CA GLU A 30 -3.89 -3.20 3.43
C GLU A 30 -5.29 -2.93 3.99
N LEU A 31 -5.78 -3.81 4.86
CA LEU A 31 -7.09 -3.68 5.48
C LEU A 31 -7.20 -2.39 6.30
N LEU A 32 -6.17 -2.07 7.08
CA LEU A 32 -6.13 -0.83 7.87
C LEU A 32 -6.06 0.42 6.97
N ALA A 33 -5.38 0.34 5.82
CA ALA A 33 -5.31 1.44 4.87
C ALA A 33 -6.64 1.71 4.16
N THR A 34 -7.43 0.67 3.90
CA THR A 34 -8.66 0.72 3.10
C THR A 34 -9.93 0.90 3.94
N ASN A 35 -9.93 0.52 5.22
CA ASN A 35 -11.09 0.65 6.11
C ASN A 35 -11.13 1.96 6.94
N ASP A 36 -10.16 2.84 6.78
CA ASP A 36 -10.13 4.11 7.51
C ASP A 36 -10.71 5.25 6.66
N GLY A 37 -11.88 5.75 7.05
CA GLY A 37 -12.58 6.82 6.33
C GLY A 37 -11.82 8.15 6.26
N ASP A 38 -10.97 8.45 7.24
CA ASP A 38 -10.15 9.67 7.23
C ASP A 38 -8.98 9.53 6.27
N LEU A 39 -8.30 8.38 6.28
CA LEU A 39 -7.25 8.06 5.30
C LEU A 39 -7.82 7.98 3.88
N TYR A 40 -9.02 7.45 3.74
CA TYR A 40 -9.73 7.39 2.46
C TYR A 40 -9.86 8.79 1.83
N ARG A 41 -10.36 9.76 2.62
CA ARG A 41 -10.55 11.14 2.17
C ARG A 41 -9.22 11.88 1.97
N ARG A 42 -8.25 11.69 2.88
CA ARG A 42 -7.02 12.51 2.93
C ARG A 42 -5.89 12.01 2.03
N GLN A 43 -5.84 10.72 1.72
CA GLN A 43 -4.73 10.11 0.99
C GLN A 43 -5.20 9.20 -0.14
N TYR A 44 -6.07 8.23 0.15
CA TYR A 44 -6.46 7.21 -0.81
C TYR A 44 -7.11 7.80 -2.08
N MET A 45 -8.19 8.58 -1.93
CA MET A 45 -8.87 9.18 -3.09
C MET A 45 -8.01 10.20 -3.84
N PRO A 46 -7.20 11.06 -3.18
CA PRO A 46 -6.19 11.86 -3.87
C PRO A 46 -5.21 11.04 -4.72
N ILE A 47 -4.76 9.87 -4.24
CA ILE A 47 -3.91 8.95 -5.01
C ILE A 47 -4.66 8.42 -6.24
N ILE A 48 -5.89 7.92 -6.07
CA ILE A 48 -6.75 7.46 -7.20
C ILE A 48 -6.89 8.56 -8.26
N LYS A 49 -7.25 9.78 -7.85
CA LYS A 49 -7.37 10.93 -8.77
C LYS A 49 -6.07 11.24 -9.50
N ASN A 50 -4.92 11.11 -8.84
CA ASN A 50 -3.61 11.29 -9.48
C ASN A 50 -3.37 10.21 -10.54
N LEU A 51 -3.58 8.93 -10.18
CA LEU A 51 -3.38 7.79 -11.07
C LEU A 51 -4.33 7.85 -12.28
N MET A 52 -5.61 8.17 -12.08
CA MET A 52 -6.57 8.35 -13.18
C MET A 52 -6.17 9.49 -14.12
N ARG A 53 -5.65 10.61 -13.61
CA ARG A 53 -5.08 11.68 -14.47
C ARG A 53 -3.87 11.19 -15.26
N LYS A 54 -3.00 10.38 -14.65
CA LYS A 54 -1.84 9.80 -15.34
C LYS A 54 -2.28 8.84 -16.45
N ARG A 55 -3.32 8.02 -16.21
CA ARG A 55 -3.93 7.16 -17.22
C ARG A 55 -4.50 7.97 -18.38
N ALA A 56 -5.31 8.99 -18.10
CA ALA A 56 -5.86 9.88 -19.12
C ALA A 56 -4.79 10.58 -19.96
N LYS A 57 -3.60 10.81 -19.39
CA LYS A 57 -2.43 11.38 -20.08
C LYS A 57 -1.53 10.33 -20.76
N GLY A 58 -1.79 9.03 -20.61
CA GLY A 58 -0.91 7.97 -21.11
C GLY A 58 0.44 7.86 -20.40
N THR A 59 0.56 8.40 -19.18
CA THR A 59 1.81 8.45 -18.38
C THR A 59 1.73 7.63 -17.09
N TYR A 60 0.76 6.72 -17.01
CA TYR A 60 0.66 5.79 -15.91
C TYR A 60 1.84 4.81 -15.94
N ASP A 61 2.50 4.65 -14.80
CA ASP A 61 3.55 3.67 -14.58
C ASP A 61 3.19 2.91 -13.30
N HIS A 62 3.03 1.60 -13.43
CA HIS A 62 2.58 0.76 -12.34
C HIS A 62 3.60 0.67 -11.20
N ASN A 63 4.91 0.65 -11.50
CA ASN A 63 5.94 0.65 -10.47
C ASN A 63 5.94 1.96 -9.67
N LEU A 64 5.65 3.09 -10.34
CA LEU A 64 5.45 4.36 -9.64
C LEU A 64 4.14 4.39 -8.84
N ALA A 65 3.08 3.71 -9.30
CA ALA A 65 1.85 3.56 -8.52
C ALA A 65 2.09 2.79 -7.22
N ILE A 66 2.84 1.68 -7.24
CA ILE A 66 3.23 0.94 -6.03
C ILE A 66 3.97 1.85 -5.05
N LYS A 67 4.93 2.66 -5.54
CA LYS A 67 5.64 3.63 -4.70
C LYS A 67 4.72 4.71 -4.13
N LEU A 68 3.69 5.12 -4.87
CA LEU A 68 2.72 6.10 -4.40
C LEU A 68 1.85 5.53 -3.27
N TRP A 69 1.32 4.32 -3.45
CA TRP A 69 0.59 3.59 -2.40
C TRP A 69 1.45 3.29 -1.18
N ARG A 70 2.75 3.11 -1.38
CA ARG A 70 3.70 2.87 -0.30
C ARG A 70 3.75 4.02 0.71
N TYR A 71 3.54 5.27 0.29
CA TYR A 71 3.45 6.40 1.22
C TYR A 71 2.23 6.31 2.13
N LEU A 72 1.08 5.87 1.60
CA LEU A 72 -0.12 5.62 2.41
C LEU A 72 0.17 4.53 3.45
N ILE A 73 0.74 3.41 3.02
CA ILE A 73 1.06 2.28 3.90
C ILE A 73 2.09 2.65 4.99
N ASP A 74 3.09 3.48 4.66
CA ASP A 74 4.04 3.97 5.65
C ASP A 74 3.36 4.85 6.72
N ASN A 75 2.36 5.65 6.33
CA ASN A 75 1.57 6.46 7.25
C ASN A 75 0.65 5.60 8.13
N VAL A 76 0.03 4.55 7.56
CA VAL A 76 -0.75 3.56 8.31
C VAL A 76 0.14 2.84 9.32
N ALA A 77 1.25 2.26 8.89
CA ALA A 77 2.19 1.58 9.78
C ALA A 77 2.68 2.48 10.93
N LYS A 78 2.93 3.76 10.64
CA LYS A 78 3.30 4.76 11.66
C LYS A 78 2.16 5.07 12.62
N LYS A 79 0.92 5.16 12.14
CA LYS A 79 -0.26 5.37 12.99
C LYS A 79 -0.45 4.19 13.96
N GLU A 80 -0.29 2.97 13.47
CA GLU A 80 -0.55 1.74 14.21
C GLU A 80 0.54 1.36 15.22
N ALA A 81 1.81 1.52 14.84
CA ALA A 81 2.93 1.04 15.64
C ALA A 81 3.90 2.14 16.09
N GLY A 82 3.65 3.41 15.71
CA GLY A 82 4.46 4.55 16.13
C GLY A 82 5.96 4.35 15.85
N PRO A 83 6.85 4.56 16.83
CA PRO A 83 8.28 4.30 16.68
C PRO A 83 8.63 2.86 16.28
N MET A 84 7.77 1.89 16.60
CA MET A 84 7.98 0.46 16.30
C MET A 84 7.52 0.07 14.90
N ALA A 85 7.00 1.02 14.09
CA ALA A 85 6.49 0.73 12.75
C ALA A 85 7.47 -0.04 11.87
N ARG A 86 8.77 0.28 11.92
CA ARG A 86 9.79 -0.44 11.11
C ARG A 86 10.09 -1.85 11.59
N VAL A 87 9.78 -2.14 12.86
CA VAL A 87 9.97 -3.45 13.48
C VAL A 87 8.73 -4.31 13.28
N LYS A 88 7.54 -3.80 13.62
CA LYS A 88 6.26 -4.52 13.42
C LYS A 88 5.96 -4.72 11.93
N PHE A 89 6.21 -3.71 11.11
CA PHE A 89 5.94 -3.73 9.68
C PHE A 89 7.20 -3.42 8.88
N PRO A 90 8.04 -4.43 8.61
CA PRO A 90 9.26 -4.18 7.90
C PRO A 90 9.06 -3.76 6.43
N GLY A 91 10.16 -3.42 5.77
CA GLY A 91 10.16 -2.90 4.40
C GLY A 91 9.44 -3.81 3.40
N LEU A 92 9.66 -5.12 3.49
CA LEU A 92 9.01 -6.11 2.62
C LEU A 92 7.48 -6.11 2.78
N ILE A 93 6.98 -6.26 4.01
CA ILE A 93 5.55 -6.33 4.32
C ILE A 93 4.81 -5.09 3.79
N ARG A 94 5.35 -3.90 4.07
CA ARG A 94 4.78 -2.65 3.59
C ARG A 94 4.84 -2.50 2.05
N ASN A 95 5.80 -3.16 1.37
CA ASN A 95 5.88 -3.18 -0.09
C ASN A 95 4.85 -4.15 -0.67
N LEU A 96 4.67 -5.32 -0.05
CA LEU A 96 3.64 -6.29 -0.43
C LEU A 96 2.25 -5.68 -0.31
N ALA A 97 1.93 -5.04 0.82
CA ALA A 97 0.65 -4.34 1.01
C ALA A 97 0.43 -3.24 -0.04
N ALA A 98 1.46 -2.42 -0.29
CA ALA A 98 1.37 -1.36 -1.31
C ALA A 98 1.18 -1.91 -2.73
N LYS A 99 1.81 -3.05 -3.05
CA LYS A 99 1.63 -3.74 -4.32
C LYS A 99 0.22 -4.32 -4.45
N SER A 100 -0.28 -4.97 -3.40
CA SER A 100 -1.64 -5.53 -3.39
C SER A 100 -2.69 -4.47 -3.70
N ILE A 101 -2.63 -3.31 -3.03
CA ILE A 101 -3.50 -2.17 -3.34
C ILE A 101 -3.29 -1.68 -4.78
N ALA A 102 -2.05 -1.54 -5.24
CA ALA A 102 -1.78 -1.08 -6.61
C ALA A 102 -2.38 -1.99 -7.67
N ASP A 103 -2.28 -3.32 -7.49
CA ASP A 103 -2.83 -4.33 -8.39
C ASP A 103 -4.36 -4.32 -8.38
N MET A 104 -4.97 -4.30 -7.19
CA MET A 104 -6.42 -4.24 -7.02
C MET A 104 -6.99 -3.00 -7.70
N GLU A 105 -6.40 -1.84 -7.41
CA GLU A 105 -6.87 -0.56 -7.93
C GLU A 105 -6.64 -0.41 -9.43
N LEU A 106 -5.59 -1.02 -9.98
CA LEU A 106 -5.44 -1.10 -11.43
C LEU A 106 -6.62 -1.84 -12.06
N GLY A 107 -7.02 -2.99 -11.50
CA GLY A 107 -8.18 -3.75 -11.97
C GLY A 107 -9.49 -2.94 -11.91
N LYS A 108 -9.75 -2.22 -10.81
CA LYS A 108 -10.92 -1.34 -10.69
C LYS A 108 -10.92 -0.20 -11.70
N MET A 109 -9.75 0.42 -11.91
CA MET A 109 -9.59 1.46 -12.93
C MET A 109 -9.82 0.90 -14.34
N ASP A 110 -9.36 -0.32 -14.64
CA ASP A 110 -9.58 -0.99 -15.93
C ASP A 110 -11.06 -1.34 -16.14
N ASN A 111 -11.78 -1.63 -15.07
CA ASN A 111 -13.23 -1.88 -15.08
C ASN A 111 -14.08 -0.60 -15.12
N GLY A 112 -13.46 0.59 -15.15
CA GLY A 112 -14.17 1.86 -15.22
C GLY A 112 -14.83 2.32 -13.91
N GLU A 113 -14.48 1.73 -12.76
CA GLU A 113 -15.07 2.10 -11.45
C GLU A 113 -14.87 3.57 -11.07
N TYR A 114 -13.93 4.25 -11.74
CA TYR A 114 -13.56 5.64 -11.47
C TYR A 114 -13.86 6.61 -12.62
N ASP A 115 -14.61 6.19 -13.64
CA ASP A 115 -14.89 7.02 -14.82
C ASP A 115 -15.67 8.30 -14.49
N GLU A 116 -16.51 8.26 -13.45
CA GLU A 116 -17.27 9.40 -12.98
C GLU A 116 -16.51 10.30 -11.98
N VAL A 117 -15.29 9.91 -11.59
CA VAL A 117 -14.52 10.68 -10.61
C VAL A 117 -14.10 12.02 -11.20
N ASN A 118 -14.51 13.12 -10.57
CA ASN A 118 -14.08 14.45 -10.98
C ASN A 118 -12.56 14.64 -10.80
N LEU A 119 -11.85 14.67 -11.93
CA LEU A 119 -10.39 14.83 -12.01
C LEU A 119 -9.93 16.29 -12.01
N LYS A 120 -10.81 17.29 -11.90
CA LYS A 120 -10.36 18.69 -11.79
C LYS A 120 -9.51 18.85 -10.54
N ILE A 121 -8.34 19.48 -10.70
CA ILE A 121 -7.55 19.95 -9.55
C ILE A 121 -8.27 21.22 -9.08
N GLY A 122 -8.56 21.35 -7.78
CA GLY A 122 -9.12 22.58 -7.25
C GLY A 122 -8.27 23.76 -7.73
N ALA A 123 -8.92 24.75 -8.35
CA ALA A 123 -8.29 25.97 -8.80
C ALA A 123 -7.81 26.79 -7.60
#